data_AF-A0A7W1EDU4-F1
#
_entry.id   AF-A0A7W1EDU4-F1
#
_cell.length_a   1.000
_cell.length_b   1.000
_cell.length_c   1.000
_cell.angle_alpha   90.00
_cell.angle_beta   90.00
_cell.angle_gamma   90.00
#
_symmetry.space_group_name_H-M   'P 1'
#
loop_
_entity.id
_entity.type
_entity.pdbx_description
1 polymer ?
#
loop_
_entity_poly.entity_id
_entity_poly.type
_entity_poly.pdbx_seq_one_letter_code
_entity_poly.pdbx_strand_id
1 'polypeptide(L)'
;MICGTITSLTVVLIVFFLFKEGLGVFNKKAVEEGYVVMVNKSNPVNSISPEDIKNIFDSKITSWKDLGGKNDSIILFRLEDISNYFTDEQIGENFEGLPLLLNRVVDSIPQILAFFPEKYLGKNFKGREIEAGKITFSTFFGGKEWFPTAQPAAQLGVMPLVMGTLWVSLGAILLALPLGLAAAIFLSEIAKDKVRRVMKPLIELLAGIPSVVYGFFGLVVIVPAIQKLFNLPVGETGLAGSIILGIMALPTIITISEDAMRNTPRAMKEASLALGASKWQTIYKIVIPYSISGISAAAILGIGRAIGETMAVLMVTGNAAVIPTSILEPMRTIPATIAAELGEAPDGGLHYKALFALGCILFIITLVINLIVEFISGSKKNRRV
;
A
#
# COMPACT_ATOMS: atom_id res chain seq x y z
N MET A 1 -29.08 20.60 -8.79
CA MET A 1 -28.49 19.87 -9.94
C MET A 1 -27.03 20.25 -10.17
N ILE A 2 -26.67 21.54 -10.18
CA ILE A 2 -25.29 22.04 -10.41
C ILE A 2 -24.26 21.53 -9.39
N CYS A 3 -24.60 21.45 -8.10
CA CYS A 3 -23.68 20.97 -7.06
C CYS A 3 -23.26 19.50 -7.27
N GLY A 4 -24.22 18.61 -7.55
CA GLY A 4 -23.93 17.19 -7.80
C GLY A 4 -23.10 16.96 -9.07
N THR A 5 -23.35 17.73 -10.14
CA THR A 5 -22.53 17.65 -11.36
C THR A 5 -21.10 18.13 -11.14
N ILE A 6 -20.89 19.18 -10.33
CA ILE A 6 -19.55 19.67 -9.99
C ILE A 6 -18.80 18.62 -9.19
N THR A 7 -19.40 18.05 -8.15
CA THR A 7 -18.75 17.00 -7.34
C THR A 7 -18.35 15.80 -8.19
N SER A 8 -19.25 15.30 -9.06
CA SER A 8 -18.93 14.19 -9.95
C SER A 8 -17.80 14.53 -10.92
N LEU A 9 -17.81 15.72 -11.52
CA LEU A 9 -16.73 16.16 -12.41
C LEU A 9 -15.39 16.26 -11.66
N THR A 10 -15.39 16.82 -10.45
CA THR A 10 -14.19 16.91 -9.62
C THR A 10 -13.63 15.53 -9.30
N VAL A 11 -14.47 14.57 -8.91
CA VAL A 11 -14.03 13.18 -8.65
C VAL A 11 -13.42 12.56 -9.90
N VAL A 12 -14.06 12.72 -11.06
CA VAL A 12 -13.54 12.21 -12.33
C VAL A 12 -12.18 12.84 -12.66
N LEU A 13 -12.00 14.15 -12.44
CA LEU A 13 -10.72 14.82 -12.65
C LEU A 13 -9.63 14.33 -11.70
N ILE A 14 -9.95 14.11 -10.43
CA ILE A 14 -9.01 13.56 -9.44
C ILE A 14 -8.58 12.15 -9.84
N VAL A 15 -9.53 11.30 -10.22
CA VAL A 15 -9.24 9.94 -10.68
C VAL A 15 -8.41 9.98 -11.97
N PHE A 16 -8.75 10.83 -12.93
CA PHE A 16 -7.97 10.98 -14.15
C PHE A 16 -6.53 11.42 -13.86
N PHE A 17 -6.33 12.41 -12.98
CA PHE A 17 -5.01 12.86 -12.56
C PHE A 17 -4.21 11.73 -11.89
N LEU A 18 -4.86 11.01 -10.95
CA LEU A 18 -4.26 9.88 -10.25
C LEU A 18 -3.73 8.82 -11.23
N PHE A 19 -4.55 8.40 -12.20
CA PHE A 19 -4.17 7.41 -13.20
C PHE A 19 -3.13 7.93 -14.20
N LYS A 20 -3.22 9.21 -14.60
CA LYS A 20 -2.22 9.84 -15.48
C LYS A 20 -0.83 9.83 -14.84
N GLU A 21 -0.73 10.23 -13.57
CA GLU A 21 0.55 10.21 -12.86
C GLU A 21 1.04 8.80 -12.56
N GLY A 22 0.13 7.92 -12.11
CA GLY A 22 0.46 6.53 -11.78
C GLY A 22 0.97 5.73 -12.98
N LEU A 23 0.33 5.83 -14.15
CA LEU A 23 0.80 5.16 -15.36
C LEU A 23 2.16 5.69 -15.86
N GLY A 24 2.55 6.89 -15.43
CA GLY A 24 3.85 7.48 -15.77
C GLY A 24 5.05 6.71 -15.22
N VAL A 25 4.87 5.86 -14.21
CA VAL A 25 5.95 5.05 -13.63
C VAL A 25 6.58 4.11 -14.66
N PHE A 26 5.79 3.55 -15.58
CA PHE A 26 6.25 2.58 -16.59
C PHE A 26 7.02 3.23 -17.76
N ASN A 27 7.01 4.55 -17.83
CA ASN A 27 7.73 5.30 -18.86
C ASN A 27 9.09 5.83 -18.39
N LYS A 28 9.40 5.71 -17.09
CA LYS A 28 10.67 6.17 -16.50
C LYS A 28 11.71 5.05 -16.47
N LYS A 29 13.00 5.43 -16.52
CA LYS A 29 14.12 4.52 -16.26
C LYS A 29 14.11 4.13 -14.78
N ALA A 30 14.59 2.93 -14.46
CA ALA A 30 14.69 2.47 -13.07
C ALA A 30 15.87 3.06 -12.29
N VAL A 31 16.91 3.49 -13.02
CA VAL A 31 18.04 4.23 -12.46
C VAL A 31 17.59 5.64 -12.08
N GLU A 32 18.14 6.14 -10.98
CA GLU A 32 17.87 7.48 -10.46
C GLU A 32 18.11 8.57 -11.52
N GLU A 33 17.23 9.56 -11.55
CA GLU A 33 17.37 10.67 -12.49
C GLU A 33 18.67 11.45 -12.23
N GLY A 34 19.42 11.74 -13.29
CA GLY A 34 20.71 12.42 -13.19
C GLY A 34 21.88 11.49 -12.87
N TYR A 35 21.70 10.17 -12.87
CA TYR A 35 22.77 9.18 -12.81
C TYR A 35 22.81 8.29 -14.04
N VAL A 36 24.01 7.81 -14.37
CA VAL A 36 24.24 6.91 -15.49
C VAL A 36 24.98 5.65 -15.04
N VAL A 37 24.67 4.54 -15.69
CA VAL A 37 25.40 3.28 -15.57
C VAL A 37 26.17 3.05 -16.86
N MET A 38 27.49 3.06 -16.78
CA MET A 38 28.39 3.01 -17.93
C MET A 38 29.22 1.74 -17.92
N VAL A 39 29.42 1.17 -19.10
CA VAL A 39 30.31 0.03 -19.33
C VAL A 39 31.37 0.39 -20.37
N ASN A 40 32.44 -0.40 -20.41
CA ASN A 40 33.40 -0.29 -21.50
C ASN A 40 32.74 -0.63 -22.84
N LYS A 41 33.18 0.01 -23.93
CA LYS A 41 32.64 -0.21 -25.29
C LYS A 41 32.77 -1.67 -25.77
N SER A 42 33.76 -2.41 -25.26
CA SER A 42 33.97 -3.82 -25.59
C SER A 42 33.00 -4.80 -24.90
N ASN A 43 32.19 -4.31 -23.94
CA ASN A 43 31.25 -5.13 -23.21
C ASN A 43 30.03 -5.50 -24.10
N PRO A 44 29.75 -6.81 -24.27
CA PRO A 44 28.66 -7.29 -25.14
C PRO A 44 27.25 -7.09 -24.55
N VAL A 45 27.11 -6.83 -23.24
CA VAL A 45 25.81 -6.75 -22.57
C VAL A 45 25.17 -5.39 -22.83
N ASN A 46 24.02 -5.36 -23.49
CA ASN A 46 23.38 -4.11 -23.93
C ASN A 46 22.37 -3.54 -22.93
N SER A 47 21.68 -4.40 -22.18
CA SER A 47 20.67 -4.03 -21.20
C SER A 47 20.78 -4.89 -19.95
N ILE A 48 20.42 -4.31 -18.80
CA ILE A 48 20.41 -5.00 -17.50
C ILE A 48 19.10 -4.66 -16.80
N SER A 49 18.48 -5.65 -16.15
CA SER A 49 17.27 -5.40 -15.36
C SER A 49 17.58 -4.65 -14.06
N PRO A 50 16.63 -3.91 -13.47
CA PRO A 50 16.85 -3.21 -12.20
C PRO A 50 17.22 -4.16 -11.05
N GLU A 51 16.71 -5.39 -11.07
CA GLU A 51 17.01 -6.44 -10.09
C GLU A 51 18.44 -6.95 -10.27
N ASP A 52 18.89 -7.16 -11.50
CA ASP A 52 20.25 -7.57 -11.80
C ASP A 52 21.25 -6.47 -11.44
N ILE A 53 20.94 -5.19 -11.71
CA ILE A 53 21.76 -4.06 -11.27
C ILE A 53 21.97 -4.13 -9.75
N LYS A 54 20.89 -4.26 -8.98
CA LYS A 54 21.00 -4.43 -7.53
C LYS A 54 21.85 -5.66 -7.17
N ASN A 55 21.61 -6.82 -7.78
CA ASN A 55 22.34 -8.05 -7.47
C ASN A 55 23.85 -7.95 -7.77
N ILE A 56 24.26 -7.16 -8.76
CA ILE A 56 25.67 -6.87 -9.00
C ILE A 56 26.22 -6.03 -7.85
N PHE A 57 25.55 -4.95 -7.45
CA PHE A 57 26.00 -4.09 -6.35
C PHE A 57 25.93 -4.75 -4.97
N ASP A 58 25.06 -5.75 -4.79
CA ASP A 58 25.00 -6.65 -3.63
C ASP A 58 26.10 -7.75 -3.66
N SER A 59 26.95 -7.77 -4.69
CA SER A 59 27.96 -8.83 -4.93
C SER A 59 27.40 -10.25 -5.08
N LYS A 60 26.11 -10.39 -5.43
CA LYS A 60 25.47 -11.68 -5.75
C LYS A 60 25.76 -12.12 -7.19
N ILE A 61 25.85 -11.16 -8.11
CA ILE A 61 26.28 -11.37 -9.49
C ILE A 61 27.67 -10.77 -9.63
N THR A 62 28.66 -11.62 -9.85
CA THR A 62 30.07 -11.21 -9.97
C THR A 62 30.63 -11.45 -11.36
N SER A 63 29.89 -12.11 -12.26
CA SER A 63 30.34 -12.40 -13.62
C SER A 63 29.36 -11.90 -14.68
N TRP A 64 29.92 -11.36 -15.77
CA TRP A 64 29.15 -10.97 -16.96
C TRP A 64 28.44 -12.16 -17.63
N LYS A 65 28.89 -13.40 -17.40
CA LYS A 65 28.27 -14.61 -17.94
C LYS A 65 26.82 -14.76 -17.49
N ASP A 66 26.53 -14.42 -16.24
CA ASP A 66 25.18 -14.55 -15.67
C ASP A 66 24.19 -13.58 -16.31
N LEU A 67 24.69 -12.55 -17.00
CA LEU A 67 23.93 -11.54 -17.74
C LEU A 67 23.99 -11.75 -19.27
N GLY A 68 24.41 -12.93 -19.73
CA GLY A 68 24.55 -13.25 -21.15
C GLY A 68 25.79 -12.65 -21.83
N GLY A 69 26.75 -12.18 -21.05
CA GLY A 69 28.04 -11.67 -21.51
C GLY A 69 29.14 -12.73 -21.55
N LYS A 70 30.40 -12.26 -21.61
CA LYS A 70 31.59 -13.12 -21.56
C LYS A 70 31.82 -13.64 -20.14
N ASN A 71 32.59 -14.72 -20.00
CA ASN A 71 32.97 -15.30 -18.69
C ASN A 71 34.07 -14.49 -18.00
N ASP A 72 33.82 -13.20 -17.82
CA ASP A 72 34.69 -12.24 -17.17
C ASP A 72 34.05 -11.76 -15.86
N SER A 73 34.86 -11.34 -14.89
CA SER A 73 34.37 -10.73 -13.65
C SER A 73 33.81 -9.33 -13.91
N ILE A 74 32.90 -8.87 -13.05
CA ILE A 74 32.39 -7.50 -13.05
C ILE A 74 33.23 -6.67 -12.09
N ILE A 75 33.81 -5.58 -12.57
CA ILE A 75 34.52 -4.60 -11.72
C ILE A 75 33.57 -3.44 -11.48
N LEU A 76 33.05 -3.34 -10.26
CA LEU A 76 32.21 -2.23 -9.85
C LEU A 76 33.05 -0.97 -9.66
N PHE A 77 32.52 0.15 -10.13
CA PHE A 77 33.10 1.47 -9.91
C PHE A 77 32.01 2.45 -9.51
N ARG A 78 32.14 3.06 -8.34
CA ARG A 78 31.35 4.21 -7.90
C ARG A 78 32.23 5.45 -7.95
N LEU A 79 31.60 6.63 -7.98
CA LEU A 79 32.36 7.88 -7.96
C LEU A 79 33.29 7.98 -6.73
N GLU A 80 32.89 7.41 -5.61
CA GLU A 80 33.68 7.32 -4.37
C GLU A 80 35.01 6.57 -4.55
N ASP A 81 35.08 5.64 -5.52
CA ASP A 81 36.27 4.84 -5.78
C ASP A 81 37.34 5.61 -6.56
N ILE A 82 37.04 6.82 -7.08
CA ILE A 82 37.95 7.57 -7.95
C ILE A 82 39.30 7.88 -7.29
N SER A 83 39.31 8.08 -5.97
CA SER A 83 40.52 8.36 -5.17
C SER A 83 41.46 7.15 -5.07
N ASN A 84 40.98 5.93 -5.35
CA ASN A 84 41.82 4.75 -5.43
C ASN A 84 42.64 4.71 -6.74
N TYR A 85 42.25 5.48 -7.76
CA TYR A 85 42.88 5.48 -9.08
C TYR A 85 43.69 6.75 -9.36
N PHE A 86 43.35 7.88 -8.74
CA PHE A 86 43.97 9.18 -9.00
C PHE A 86 44.16 10.00 -7.72
N THR A 87 45.11 10.92 -7.75
CA THR A 87 45.38 11.84 -6.63
C THR A 87 44.38 13.01 -6.60
N ASP A 88 44.19 13.62 -5.43
CA ASP A 88 43.28 14.76 -5.25
C ASP A 88 43.63 15.95 -6.16
N GLU A 89 44.92 16.15 -6.45
CA GLU A 89 45.42 17.16 -7.39
C GLU A 89 44.89 16.95 -8.82
N GLN A 90 44.71 15.69 -9.24
CA GLN A 90 44.20 15.34 -10.57
C GLN A 90 42.67 15.48 -10.66
N ILE A 91 41.97 15.28 -9.55
CA ILE A 91 40.52 15.44 -9.44
C ILE A 91 40.16 16.94 -9.48
N GLY A 92 40.97 17.76 -8.81
CA GLY A 92 40.80 19.20 -8.67
C GLY A 92 39.80 19.57 -7.57
N GLU A 93 40.00 20.74 -6.94
CA GLU A 93 39.21 21.19 -5.77
C GLU A 93 37.69 21.25 -6.02
N ASN A 94 37.28 21.53 -7.26
CA ASN A 94 35.86 21.59 -7.68
C ASN A 94 35.42 20.42 -8.55
N PHE A 95 36.15 19.29 -8.52
CA PHE A 95 35.86 18.11 -9.33
C PHE A 95 35.91 18.35 -10.86
N GLU A 96 36.62 19.39 -11.30
CA GLU A 96 36.72 19.79 -12.71
C GLU A 96 37.39 18.71 -13.57
N GLY A 97 38.29 17.91 -12.98
CA GLY A 97 38.98 16.82 -13.66
C GLY A 97 38.13 15.57 -13.86
N LEU A 98 37.02 15.41 -13.11
CA LEU A 98 36.23 14.18 -13.09
C LEU A 98 35.78 13.71 -14.48
N PRO A 99 35.25 14.55 -15.39
CA PRO A 99 34.77 14.05 -16.67
C PRO A 99 35.86 13.37 -17.52
N LEU A 100 37.10 13.87 -17.45
CA LEU A 100 38.24 13.30 -18.17
C LEU A 100 38.75 12.02 -17.48
N LEU A 101 38.83 12.03 -16.15
CA LEU A 101 39.28 10.88 -15.36
C LEU A 101 38.31 9.70 -15.46
N LEU A 102 37.00 9.95 -15.34
CA LEU A 102 35.96 8.92 -15.50
C LEU A 102 36.01 8.28 -16.89
N ASN A 103 36.21 9.09 -17.94
CA ASN A 103 36.37 8.57 -19.29
C ASN A 103 37.59 7.65 -19.42
N ARG A 104 38.71 8.04 -18.79
CA ARG A 104 39.94 7.23 -18.78
C ARG A 104 39.74 5.90 -18.04
N VAL A 105 39.08 5.92 -16.90
CA VAL A 105 38.81 4.70 -16.11
C VAL A 105 37.92 3.74 -16.90
N VAL A 106 36.80 4.24 -17.43
CA VAL A 106 35.86 3.39 -18.18
C VAL A 106 36.48 2.85 -19.47
N ASP A 107 37.35 3.61 -20.15
CA ASP A 107 38.05 3.17 -21.36
C ASP A 107 39.14 2.13 -21.07
N SER A 108 39.86 2.27 -19.94
CA SER A 108 41.00 1.41 -19.59
C SER A 108 40.62 0.05 -19.00
N ILE A 109 39.42 -0.08 -18.43
CA ILE A 109 38.97 -1.31 -17.75
C ILE A 109 37.84 -1.97 -18.56
N PRO A 110 38.10 -3.05 -19.32
CA PRO A 110 37.07 -3.71 -20.15
C PRO A 110 35.88 -4.29 -19.36
N GLN A 111 36.13 -4.68 -18.11
CA GLN A 111 35.18 -5.39 -17.24
C GLN A 111 34.34 -4.46 -16.34
N ILE A 112 34.49 -3.15 -16.50
CA ILE A 112 33.92 -2.17 -15.58
C ILE A 112 32.41 -2.01 -15.74
N LEU A 113 31.73 -1.86 -14.60
CA LEU A 113 30.38 -1.31 -14.47
C LEU A 113 30.47 -0.08 -13.56
N ALA A 114 30.47 1.09 -14.18
CA ALA A 114 30.61 2.37 -13.50
C ALA A 114 29.25 3.03 -13.25
N PHE A 115 29.01 3.52 -12.05
CA PHE A 115 27.82 4.30 -11.68
C PHE A 115 28.22 5.66 -11.13
N PHE A 116 27.78 6.73 -11.78
CA PHE A 116 28.12 8.10 -11.40
C PHE A 116 27.09 9.12 -11.92
N PRO A 117 27.06 10.36 -11.39
CA PRO A 117 26.17 11.43 -11.85
C PRO A 117 26.40 11.82 -13.32
N GLU A 118 25.32 11.95 -14.09
CA GLU A 118 25.31 12.33 -15.50
C GLU A 118 26.00 13.68 -15.76
N LYS A 119 25.97 14.60 -14.79
CA LYS A 119 26.67 15.90 -14.88
C LYS A 119 28.18 15.79 -15.13
N TYR A 120 28.79 14.65 -14.82
CA TYR A 120 30.21 14.40 -15.07
C TYR A 120 30.47 13.64 -16.38
N LEU A 121 29.44 13.38 -17.18
CA LEU A 121 29.59 12.75 -18.49
C LEU A 121 30.19 13.75 -19.50
N GLY A 122 31.44 13.52 -19.89
CA GLY A 122 32.13 14.36 -20.90
C GLY A 122 31.55 14.19 -22.31
N LYS A 123 31.62 15.26 -23.13
CA LYS A 123 31.07 15.26 -24.52
C LYS A 123 31.62 14.16 -25.44
N ASN A 124 32.86 13.69 -25.20
CA ASN A 124 33.53 12.63 -25.96
C ASN A 124 33.82 11.40 -25.09
N PHE A 125 32.79 10.91 -24.40
CA PHE A 125 32.91 9.72 -23.58
C PHE A 125 33.07 8.46 -24.46
N LYS A 126 34.09 7.64 -24.20
CA LYS A 126 34.41 6.45 -24.99
C LYS A 126 33.65 5.20 -24.55
N GLY A 127 33.22 5.17 -23.30
CA GLY A 127 32.35 4.12 -22.77
C GLY A 127 30.93 4.17 -23.35
N ARG A 128 30.13 3.15 -23.05
CA ARG A 128 28.75 3.02 -23.51
C ARG A 128 27.80 3.01 -22.30
N GLU A 129 26.71 3.78 -22.36
CA GLU A 129 25.63 3.66 -21.37
C GLU A 129 24.94 2.31 -21.56
N ILE A 130 24.74 1.60 -20.45
CA ILE A 130 23.94 0.38 -20.46
C ILE A 130 22.48 0.75 -20.25
N GLU A 131 21.59 0.18 -21.07
CA GLU A 131 20.16 0.42 -20.88
C GLU A 131 19.71 -0.30 -19.60
N ALA A 132 19.63 0.45 -18.51
CA ALA A 132 18.93 0.01 -17.31
C ALA A 132 17.44 -0.08 -17.67
N GLY A 133 16.92 -1.31 -17.69
CA GLY A 133 15.56 -1.61 -18.14
C GLY A 133 14.51 -0.70 -17.50
N LYS A 134 13.44 -0.41 -18.25
CA LYS A 134 12.30 0.31 -17.70
C LYS A 134 11.58 -0.53 -16.65
N ILE A 135 10.93 0.15 -15.71
CA ILE A 135 10.00 -0.53 -14.81
C ILE A 135 8.88 -1.13 -15.65
N THR A 136 8.78 -2.45 -15.65
CA THR A 136 7.77 -3.18 -16.40
C THR A 136 6.58 -3.51 -15.50
N PHE A 137 5.38 -3.67 -16.07
CA PHE A 137 4.20 -4.11 -15.33
C PHE A 137 4.46 -5.38 -14.50
N SER A 138 5.11 -6.39 -15.10
CA SER A 138 5.42 -7.65 -14.41
C SER A 138 6.34 -7.46 -13.20
N THR A 139 7.41 -6.66 -13.34
CA THR A 139 8.36 -6.40 -12.24
C THR A 139 7.75 -5.51 -11.16
N PHE A 140 6.85 -4.61 -11.53
CA PHE A 140 6.16 -3.74 -10.58
C PHE A 140 5.14 -4.52 -9.74
N PHE A 141 4.24 -5.26 -10.39
CA PHE A 141 3.18 -6.01 -9.70
C PHE A 141 3.67 -7.31 -9.07
N GLY A 142 4.62 -8.01 -9.69
CA GLY A 142 5.22 -9.24 -9.19
C GLY A 142 6.47 -9.04 -8.32
N GLY A 143 6.98 -7.81 -8.24
CA GLY A 143 8.17 -7.49 -7.45
C GLY A 143 7.91 -7.68 -5.96
N LYS A 144 8.91 -8.24 -5.27
CA LYS A 144 8.81 -8.64 -3.86
C LYS A 144 9.40 -7.63 -2.88
N GLU A 145 10.02 -6.59 -3.39
CA GLU A 145 10.77 -5.61 -2.62
C GLU A 145 10.34 -4.19 -2.97
N TRP A 146 10.15 -3.36 -1.95
CA TRP A 146 9.85 -1.94 -2.08
C TRP A 146 10.99 -1.12 -1.47
N PHE A 147 11.93 -0.72 -2.32
CA PHE A 147 13.05 0.17 -2.02
C PHE A 147 13.16 1.26 -3.09
N PRO A 148 12.31 2.30 -3.04
CA PRO A 148 12.25 3.33 -4.06
C PRO A 148 13.48 4.24 -4.09
N THR A 149 14.23 4.32 -3.00
CA THR A 149 15.45 5.12 -2.84
C THR A 149 16.74 4.30 -3.00
N ALA A 150 16.65 3.03 -3.39
CA ALA A 150 17.83 2.19 -3.58
C ALA A 150 18.68 2.68 -4.76
N GLN A 151 19.98 2.87 -4.51
CA GLN A 151 20.97 3.16 -5.53
C GLN A 151 21.73 1.88 -5.90
N PRO A 152 21.94 1.60 -7.21
CA PRO A 152 21.77 2.50 -8.35
C PRO A 152 20.39 2.47 -9.02
N ALA A 153 19.56 1.47 -8.70
CA ALA A 153 18.26 1.26 -9.33
C ALA A 153 17.18 0.98 -8.27
N ALA A 154 16.07 1.71 -8.39
CA ALA A 154 14.94 1.60 -7.48
C ALA A 154 14.23 0.24 -7.64
N GLN A 155 13.85 -0.37 -6.51
CA GLN A 155 13.02 -1.57 -6.48
C GLN A 155 11.59 -1.18 -6.14
N LEU A 156 10.67 -1.32 -7.09
CA LEU A 156 9.28 -0.85 -6.97
C LEU A 156 8.27 -2.01 -6.96
N GLY A 157 8.62 -3.10 -6.29
CA GLY A 157 7.73 -4.25 -6.11
C GLY A 157 6.59 -3.94 -5.13
N VAL A 158 5.35 -3.92 -5.61
CA VAL A 158 4.18 -3.53 -4.80
C VAL A 158 3.58 -4.68 -4.01
N MET A 159 3.95 -5.92 -4.31
CA MET A 159 3.37 -7.12 -3.70
C MET A 159 3.36 -7.10 -2.16
N PRO A 160 4.47 -6.77 -1.44
CA PRO A 160 4.43 -6.69 0.02
C PRO A 160 3.40 -5.69 0.55
N LEU A 161 3.22 -4.54 -0.13
CA LEU A 161 2.30 -3.48 0.28
C LEU A 161 0.84 -3.87 0.04
N VAL A 162 0.55 -4.50 -1.11
CA VAL A 162 -0.78 -5.04 -1.42
C VAL A 162 -1.15 -6.10 -0.39
N MET A 163 -0.25 -7.05 -0.14
CA MET A 163 -0.48 -8.12 0.83
C MET A 163 -0.69 -7.57 2.23
N GLY A 164 0.15 -6.63 2.70
CA GLY A 164 -0.02 -5.98 4.00
C GLY A 164 -1.37 -5.28 4.12
N THR A 165 -1.79 -4.54 3.08
CA THR A 165 -3.10 -3.87 3.04
C THR A 165 -4.25 -4.88 3.15
N LEU A 166 -4.18 -5.98 2.39
CA LEU A 166 -5.23 -7.01 2.39
C LEU A 166 -5.29 -7.77 3.71
N TRP A 167 -4.16 -8.19 4.28
CA TRP A 167 -4.12 -8.91 5.56
C TRP A 167 -4.70 -8.07 6.70
N VAL A 168 -4.24 -6.82 6.82
CA VAL A 168 -4.68 -5.91 7.88
C VAL A 168 -6.17 -5.58 7.75
N SER A 169 -6.62 -5.26 6.53
CA SER A 169 -8.02 -4.92 6.26
C SER A 169 -8.94 -6.13 6.47
N LEU A 170 -8.55 -7.31 5.96
CA LEU A 170 -9.34 -8.53 6.13
C LEU A 170 -9.48 -8.91 7.60
N GLY A 171 -8.38 -8.86 8.37
CA GLY A 171 -8.43 -9.10 9.81
C GLY A 171 -9.35 -8.10 10.53
N ALA A 172 -9.31 -6.83 10.16
CA ALA A 172 -10.19 -5.81 10.73
C ALA A 172 -11.66 -6.07 10.43
N ILE A 173 -12.00 -6.45 9.18
CA ILE A 173 -13.37 -6.74 8.75
C ILE A 173 -13.90 -8.01 9.43
N LEU A 174 -13.07 -9.06 9.53
CA LEU A 174 -13.43 -10.30 10.23
C LEU A 174 -13.73 -10.08 11.70
N LEU A 175 -13.14 -9.08 12.34
CA LEU A 175 -13.45 -8.67 13.70
C LEU A 175 -14.70 -7.76 13.75
N ALA A 176 -14.68 -6.68 12.96
CA ALA A 176 -15.66 -5.60 13.09
C ALA A 176 -17.04 -5.97 12.55
N LEU A 177 -17.12 -6.71 11.44
CA LEU A 177 -18.40 -7.02 10.80
C LEU A 177 -19.29 -7.93 11.68
N PRO A 178 -18.83 -9.09 12.18
CA PRO A 178 -19.69 -9.93 13.02
C PRO A 178 -20.03 -9.26 14.36
N LEU A 179 -19.05 -8.63 15.02
CA LEU A 179 -19.27 -7.95 16.30
C LEU A 179 -20.20 -6.74 16.13
N GLY A 180 -19.99 -5.95 15.09
CA GLY A 180 -20.79 -4.77 14.78
C GLY A 180 -22.23 -5.13 14.42
N LEU A 181 -22.45 -6.16 13.62
CA LEU A 181 -23.79 -6.63 13.28
C LEU A 181 -24.49 -7.25 14.49
N ALA A 182 -23.80 -8.03 15.32
CA ALA A 182 -24.37 -8.59 16.54
C ALA A 182 -24.81 -7.48 17.50
N ALA A 183 -23.96 -6.46 17.71
CA ALA A 183 -24.30 -5.30 18.53
C ALA A 183 -25.46 -4.49 17.93
N ALA A 184 -25.49 -4.32 16.61
CA ALA A 184 -26.59 -3.64 15.93
C ALA A 184 -27.92 -4.38 16.11
N ILE A 185 -27.95 -5.71 15.94
CA ILE A 185 -29.15 -6.56 16.13
C ILE A 185 -29.62 -6.48 17.58
N PHE A 186 -28.67 -6.53 18.52
CA PHE A 186 -29.00 -6.38 19.93
C PHE A 186 -29.63 -5.02 20.23
N LEU A 187 -29.03 -3.92 19.76
CA LEU A 187 -29.53 -2.57 20.01
C LEU A 187 -30.85 -2.25 19.31
N SER A 188 -31.09 -2.82 18.13
CA SER A 188 -32.31 -2.58 17.36
C SER A 188 -33.51 -3.40 17.87
N GLU A 189 -33.32 -4.67 18.22
CA GLU A 189 -34.42 -5.62 18.43
C GLU A 189 -34.50 -6.24 19.84
N ILE A 190 -33.40 -6.26 20.61
CA ILE A 190 -33.34 -6.97 21.91
C ILE A 190 -33.23 -5.99 23.09
N ALA A 191 -32.48 -4.91 22.93
CA ALA A 191 -32.18 -3.97 23.99
C ALA A 191 -33.43 -3.19 24.42
N LYS A 192 -33.57 -2.99 25.73
CA LYS A 192 -34.56 -2.07 26.29
C LYS A 192 -34.21 -0.63 25.89
N ASP A 193 -35.21 0.23 25.73
CA ASP A 193 -35.03 1.63 25.31
C ASP A 193 -34.05 2.43 26.18
N LYS A 194 -33.91 2.08 27.47
CA LYS A 194 -32.92 2.70 28.37
C LYS A 194 -31.47 2.37 27.96
N VAL A 195 -31.18 1.11 27.67
CA VAL A 195 -29.84 0.65 27.27
C VAL A 195 -29.45 1.31 25.96
N ARG A 196 -30.36 1.29 24.98
CA ARG A 196 -30.13 1.92 23.67
C ARG A 196 -29.84 3.42 23.79
N ARG A 197 -30.64 4.16 24.56
CA ARG A 197 -30.47 5.62 24.75
C ARG A 197 -29.10 6.01 25.31
N VAL A 198 -28.42 5.10 26.00
CA VAL A 198 -27.06 5.30 26.51
C VAL A 198 -26.02 4.79 25.52
N MET A 199 -26.18 3.57 25.00
CA MET A 199 -25.18 2.92 24.15
C MET A 199 -25.01 3.61 22.79
N LYS A 200 -26.10 4.05 22.14
CA LYS A 200 -26.01 4.64 20.79
C LYS A 200 -25.17 5.93 20.78
N PRO A 201 -25.42 6.93 21.66
CA PRO A 201 -24.54 8.09 21.76
C PRO A 201 -23.08 7.74 22.08
N LEU A 202 -22.84 6.76 22.98
CA LEU A 202 -21.46 6.34 23.29
C LEU A 202 -20.73 5.76 22.07
N ILE A 203 -21.41 4.96 21.26
CA ILE A 203 -20.87 4.39 20.03
C ILE A 203 -20.58 5.51 19.01
N GLU A 204 -21.47 6.49 18.88
CA GLU A 204 -21.26 7.65 18.01
C GLU A 204 -20.09 8.51 18.48
N LEU A 205 -19.89 8.66 19.80
CA LEU A 205 -18.72 9.35 20.36
C LEU A 205 -17.41 8.63 20.00
N LEU A 206 -17.39 7.29 19.97
CA LEU A 206 -16.22 6.52 19.50
C LEU A 206 -15.86 6.85 18.05
N ALA A 207 -16.84 7.13 17.19
CA ALA A 207 -16.59 7.52 15.80
C ALA A 207 -15.90 8.90 15.68
N GLY A 208 -16.08 9.77 16.69
CA GLY A 208 -15.49 11.10 16.75
C GLY A 208 -14.04 11.14 17.25
N ILE A 209 -13.49 10.02 17.73
CA ILE A 209 -12.09 9.96 18.19
C ILE A 209 -11.15 9.99 16.98
N PRO A 210 -10.14 10.90 16.95
CA PRO A 210 -9.16 10.95 15.87
C PRO A 210 -8.37 9.65 15.70
N SER A 211 -8.04 9.27 14.47
CA SER A 211 -7.34 8.01 14.19
C SER A 211 -5.97 7.91 14.85
N VAL A 212 -5.24 9.02 14.97
CA VAL A 212 -3.92 9.05 15.65
C VAL A 212 -4.03 8.68 17.14
N VAL A 213 -5.16 8.98 17.79
CA VAL A 213 -5.40 8.62 19.19
C VAL A 213 -5.59 7.11 19.32
N TYR A 214 -6.32 6.49 18.39
CA TYR A 214 -6.43 5.04 18.30
C TYR A 214 -5.08 4.38 18.01
N GLY A 215 -4.28 4.95 17.10
CA GLY A 215 -2.92 4.49 16.81
C GLY A 215 -2.02 4.54 18.04
N PHE A 216 -2.04 5.66 18.77
CA PHE A 216 -1.28 5.81 20.02
C PHE A 216 -1.72 4.82 21.10
N PHE A 217 -3.04 4.67 21.32
CA PHE A 217 -3.57 3.64 22.22
C PHE A 217 -3.13 2.23 21.81
N GLY A 218 -3.19 1.93 20.51
CA GLY A 218 -2.74 0.66 19.97
C GLY A 218 -1.27 0.40 20.24
N LEU A 219 -0.42 1.39 20.02
CA LEU A 219 1.02 1.29 20.27
C LEU A 219 1.35 1.10 21.75
N VAL A 220 0.65 1.77 22.66
CA VAL A 220 0.95 1.73 24.09
C VAL A 220 0.32 0.52 24.80
N VAL A 221 -0.84 0.05 24.33
CA VAL A 221 -1.63 -0.99 25.02
C VAL A 221 -1.70 -2.28 24.23
N ILE A 222 -2.12 -2.23 22.96
CA ILE A 222 -2.39 -3.42 22.16
C ILE A 222 -1.10 -4.10 21.71
N VAL A 223 -0.12 -3.33 21.22
CA VAL A 223 1.20 -3.82 20.78
C VAL A 223 1.91 -4.59 21.91
N PRO A 224 2.11 -4.02 23.12
CA PRO A 224 2.72 -4.77 24.22
C PRO A 224 1.88 -5.97 24.70
N ALA A 225 0.55 -5.90 24.61
CA ALA A 225 -0.32 -7.02 24.96
C ALA A 225 -0.15 -8.20 23.98
N ILE A 226 -0.10 -7.93 22.67
CA ILE A 226 0.16 -8.94 21.64
C ILE A 226 1.56 -9.52 21.80
N GLN A 227 2.57 -8.66 22.02
CA GLN A 227 3.94 -9.08 22.23
C GLN A 227 4.06 -10.11 23.36
N LYS A 228 3.41 -9.84 24.50
CA LYS A 228 3.40 -10.74 25.66
C LYS A 228 2.55 -11.99 25.44
N LEU A 229 1.38 -11.85 24.83
CA LEU A 229 0.45 -12.96 24.62
C LEU A 229 1.02 -14.02 23.66
N PHE A 230 1.70 -13.58 22.61
CA PHE A 230 2.26 -14.46 21.58
C PHE A 230 3.79 -14.67 21.71
N ASN A 231 4.42 -14.12 22.75
CA ASN A 231 5.86 -14.18 23.00
C ASN A 231 6.70 -13.77 21.77
N LEU A 232 6.36 -12.61 21.19
CA LEU A 232 6.99 -12.09 19.97
C LEU A 232 8.17 -11.17 20.30
N PRO A 233 9.18 -11.07 19.41
CA PRO A 233 10.27 -10.09 19.59
C PRO A 233 9.76 -8.65 19.52
N VAL A 234 8.79 -8.38 18.64
CA VAL A 234 8.13 -7.09 18.43
C VAL A 234 6.61 -7.28 18.42
N GLY A 235 5.86 -6.33 18.99
CA GLY A 235 4.40 -6.41 19.07
C GLY A 235 3.68 -5.73 17.91
N GLU A 236 4.42 -4.94 17.13
CA GLU A 236 3.94 -4.21 15.97
C GLU A 236 3.69 -5.17 14.82
N THR A 237 2.43 -5.55 14.64
CA THR A 237 2.04 -6.67 13.78
C THR A 237 0.81 -6.32 12.97
N GLY A 238 0.59 -7.08 11.89
CA GLY A 238 -0.68 -7.04 11.15
C GLY A 238 -1.91 -7.19 12.07
N LEU A 239 -1.81 -8.06 13.09
CA LEU A 239 -2.88 -8.31 14.06
C LEU A 239 -3.19 -7.07 14.92
N ALA A 240 -2.15 -6.38 15.39
CA ALA A 240 -2.32 -5.13 16.14
C ALA A 240 -3.07 -4.09 15.29
N GLY A 241 -2.67 -3.95 14.02
CA GLY A 241 -3.37 -3.13 13.03
C GLY A 241 -4.83 -3.54 12.86
N SER A 242 -5.10 -4.82 12.60
CA SER A 242 -6.45 -5.33 12.41
C SER A 242 -7.37 -5.08 13.61
N ILE A 243 -6.88 -5.22 14.85
CA ILE A 243 -7.67 -4.95 16.05
C ILE A 243 -8.05 -3.47 16.14
N ILE A 244 -7.07 -2.57 15.98
CA ILE A 244 -7.32 -1.12 16.06
C ILE A 244 -8.26 -0.65 14.95
N LEU A 245 -8.02 -1.08 13.72
CA LEU A 245 -8.92 -0.80 12.60
C LEU A 245 -10.31 -1.38 12.82
N GLY A 246 -10.39 -2.58 13.37
CA GLY A 246 -11.67 -3.22 13.68
C GLY A 246 -12.47 -2.38 14.67
N ILE A 247 -11.83 -1.94 15.76
CA ILE A 247 -12.44 -1.04 16.76
C ILE A 247 -12.92 0.26 16.10
N MET A 248 -12.14 0.83 15.20
CA MET A 248 -12.50 2.06 14.48
C MET A 248 -13.65 1.88 13.49
N ALA A 249 -13.79 0.69 12.89
CA ALA A 249 -14.88 0.37 11.95
C ALA A 249 -16.20 0.03 12.67
N LEU A 250 -16.14 -0.43 13.93
CA LEU A 250 -17.32 -0.82 14.71
C LEU A 250 -18.39 0.28 14.78
N PRO A 251 -18.10 1.54 15.15
CA PRO A 251 -19.12 2.58 15.23
C PRO A 251 -19.92 2.76 13.95
N THR A 252 -19.23 2.78 12.81
CA THR A 252 -19.87 2.91 11.49
C THR A 252 -20.77 1.72 11.19
N ILE A 253 -20.29 0.49 11.42
CA ILE A 253 -21.06 -0.73 11.15
C ILE A 253 -22.27 -0.81 12.07
N ILE A 254 -22.10 -0.55 13.37
CA ILE A 254 -23.17 -0.65 14.37
C ILE A 254 -24.26 0.38 14.11
N THR A 255 -23.89 1.65 14.00
CA THR A 255 -24.84 2.75 13.90
C THR A 255 -25.71 2.62 12.66
N ILE A 256 -25.10 2.40 11.49
CA ILE A 256 -25.83 2.36 10.21
C ILE A 256 -26.70 1.09 10.12
N SER A 257 -26.19 -0.06 10.59
CA SER A 257 -26.98 -1.30 10.60
C SER A 257 -28.16 -1.22 11.56
N GLU A 258 -27.98 -0.59 12.73
CA GLU A 258 -29.03 -0.40 13.73
C GLU A 258 -30.15 0.51 13.20
N ASP A 259 -29.79 1.61 12.55
CA ASP A 259 -30.75 2.54 11.94
C ASP A 259 -31.54 1.84 10.82
N ALA A 260 -30.85 1.05 9.98
CA ALA A 260 -31.48 0.26 8.92
C ALA A 260 -32.49 -0.77 9.48
N MET A 261 -32.16 -1.47 10.56
CA MET A 261 -33.05 -2.44 11.21
C MET A 261 -34.26 -1.77 11.86
N ARG A 262 -34.05 -0.62 12.49
CA ARG A 262 -35.14 0.16 13.10
C ARG A 262 -36.14 0.71 12.11
N ASN A 263 -35.72 0.99 10.88
CA ASN A 263 -36.61 1.43 9.81
C ASN A 263 -37.55 0.33 9.30
N THR A 264 -37.40 -0.92 9.75
CA THR A 264 -38.35 -1.99 9.45
C THR A 264 -39.74 -1.66 10.03
N PRO A 265 -40.82 -1.62 9.21
CA PRO A 265 -42.15 -1.28 9.66
C PRO A 265 -42.63 -2.17 10.81
N ARG A 266 -43.17 -1.57 11.88
CA ARG A 266 -43.69 -2.30 13.04
C ARG A 266 -44.77 -3.32 12.66
N ALA A 267 -45.64 -2.95 11.72
CA ALA A 267 -46.68 -3.84 11.21
C ALA A 267 -46.13 -5.17 10.66
N MET A 268 -44.98 -5.17 9.99
CA MET A 268 -44.37 -6.41 9.49
C MET A 268 -43.86 -7.30 10.64
N LYS A 269 -43.32 -6.68 11.70
CA LYS A 269 -42.85 -7.40 12.89
C LYS A 269 -44.02 -7.98 13.68
N GLU A 270 -45.05 -7.18 13.93
CA GLU A 270 -46.25 -7.58 14.66
C GLU A 270 -47.04 -8.66 13.91
N ALA A 271 -47.18 -8.55 12.58
CA ALA A 271 -47.79 -9.59 11.76
C ALA A 271 -47.03 -10.92 11.85
N SER A 272 -45.70 -10.89 11.81
CA SER A 272 -44.89 -12.10 12.00
C SER A 272 -45.10 -12.75 13.36
N LEU A 273 -45.18 -11.95 14.44
CA LEU A 273 -45.43 -12.46 15.78
C LEU A 273 -46.86 -13.00 15.93
N ALA A 274 -47.86 -12.35 15.31
CA ALA A 274 -49.25 -12.79 15.31
C ALA A 274 -49.46 -14.14 14.61
N LEU A 275 -48.61 -14.46 13.62
CA LEU A 275 -48.56 -15.79 12.98
C LEU A 275 -47.86 -16.86 13.83
N GLY A 276 -47.53 -16.56 15.09
CA GLY A 276 -46.89 -17.51 16.02
C GLY A 276 -45.36 -17.60 15.87
N ALA A 277 -44.72 -16.69 15.12
CA ALA A 277 -43.27 -16.67 15.04
C ALA A 277 -42.64 -16.19 16.36
N SER A 278 -41.51 -16.79 16.74
CA SER A 278 -40.67 -16.30 17.83
C SER A 278 -39.96 -15.00 17.44
N LYS A 279 -39.54 -14.21 18.45
CA LYS A 279 -38.75 -12.98 18.22
C LYS A 279 -37.51 -13.24 17.36
N TRP A 280 -36.78 -14.34 17.59
CA TRP A 280 -35.61 -14.69 16.78
C TRP A 280 -35.97 -14.99 15.32
N GLN A 281 -37.08 -15.70 15.09
CA GLN A 281 -37.57 -15.94 13.73
C GLN A 281 -37.98 -14.63 13.04
N THR A 282 -38.63 -13.70 13.73
CA THR A 282 -38.96 -12.37 13.18
C THR A 282 -37.69 -11.58 12.85
N ILE A 283 -36.68 -11.57 13.72
CA ILE A 283 -35.40 -10.90 13.44
C ILE A 283 -34.74 -11.49 12.19
N TYR A 284 -34.58 -12.82 12.15
CA TYR A 284 -33.85 -13.50 11.09
C TYR A 284 -34.59 -13.51 9.74
N LYS A 285 -35.92 -13.66 9.74
CA LYS A 285 -36.72 -13.81 8.52
C LYS A 285 -37.36 -12.53 8.02
N ILE A 286 -37.55 -11.51 8.87
CA ILE A 286 -38.23 -10.26 8.51
C ILE A 286 -37.28 -9.08 8.59
N VAL A 287 -36.71 -8.81 9.78
CA VAL A 287 -35.91 -7.60 10.02
C VAL A 287 -34.61 -7.61 9.21
N ILE A 288 -33.79 -8.65 9.34
CA ILE A 288 -32.51 -8.73 8.62
C ILE A 288 -32.71 -8.68 7.09
N PRO A 289 -33.66 -9.44 6.50
CA PRO A 289 -33.91 -9.36 5.06
C PRO A 289 -34.43 -8.01 4.60
N TYR A 290 -35.31 -7.36 5.37
CA TYR A 290 -35.81 -6.02 5.05
C TYR A 290 -34.70 -4.98 5.04
N SER A 291 -33.77 -5.08 5.99
CA SER A 291 -32.70 -4.10 6.21
C SER A 291 -31.40 -4.42 5.49
N ILE A 292 -31.38 -5.40 4.58
CA ILE A 292 -30.15 -5.88 3.93
C ILE A 292 -29.41 -4.78 3.17
N SER A 293 -30.12 -3.84 2.54
CA SER A 293 -29.50 -2.73 1.82
C SER A 293 -28.72 -1.81 2.76
N GLY A 294 -29.29 -1.50 3.92
CA GLY A 294 -28.62 -0.68 4.93
C GLY A 294 -27.48 -1.42 5.63
N ILE A 295 -27.62 -2.72 5.89
CA ILE A 295 -26.54 -3.57 6.42
C ILE A 295 -25.37 -3.66 5.43
N SER A 296 -25.66 -3.84 4.14
CA SER A 296 -24.63 -3.86 3.10
C SER A 296 -23.94 -2.50 2.95
N ALA A 297 -24.69 -1.40 3.01
CA ALA A 297 -24.10 -0.06 3.03
C ALA A 297 -23.20 0.17 4.25
N ALA A 298 -23.61 -0.29 5.44
CA ALA A 298 -22.80 -0.25 6.66
C ALA A 298 -21.50 -1.05 6.50
N ALA A 299 -21.58 -2.23 5.89
CA ALA A 299 -20.42 -3.07 5.60
C ALA A 299 -19.46 -2.37 4.63
N ILE A 300 -19.97 -1.84 3.51
CA ILE A 300 -19.16 -1.11 2.51
C ILE A 300 -18.44 0.06 3.15
N LEU A 301 -19.13 0.86 3.97
CA LEU A 301 -18.54 2.01 4.64
C LEU A 301 -17.48 1.60 5.68
N GLY A 302 -17.72 0.54 6.44
CA GLY A 302 -16.74 -0.01 7.39
C GLY A 302 -15.50 -0.58 6.69
N ILE A 303 -15.68 -1.31 5.59
CA ILE A 303 -14.61 -1.87 4.77
C ILE A 303 -13.78 -0.74 4.13
N GLY A 304 -14.43 0.26 3.54
CA GLY A 304 -13.78 1.42 2.96
C GLY A 304 -12.92 2.17 3.98
N ARG A 305 -13.41 2.31 5.22
CA ARG A 305 -12.63 2.87 6.33
C ARG A 305 -11.41 2.02 6.69
N ALA A 306 -11.55 0.70 6.74
CA ALA A 306 -10.44 -0.19 7.07
C ALA A 306 -9.33 -0.18 6.01
N ILE A 307 -9.70 -0.21 4.72
CA ILE A 307 -8.74 -0.24 3.61
C ILE A 307 -8.02 1.12 3.46
N GLY A 308 -8.72 2.22 3.72
CA GLY A 308 -8.20 3.57 3.57
C GLY A 308 -7.49 4.14 4.80
N GLU A 309 -7.36 3.39 5.90
CA GLU A 309 -6.75 3.92 7.12
C GLU A 309 -5.22 4.01 7.00
N THR A 310 -4.70 5.17 7.39
CA THR A 310 -3.33 5.57 7.13
C THR A 310 -2.52 5.67 8.42
N MET A 311 -2.94 6.53 9.34
CA MET A 311 -2.10 6.95 10.46
C MET A 311 -2.11 5.95 11.60
N ALA A 312 -3.28 5.40 11.93
CA ALA A 312 -3.36 4.40 12.99
C ALA A 312 -2.52 3.16 12.63
N VAL A 313 -2.59 2.72 11.37
CA VAL A 313 -1.86 1.56 10.85
C VAL A 313 -0.36 1.81 10.86
N LEU A 314 0.09 2.96 10.35
CA LEU A 314 1.51 3.33 10.32
C LEU A 314 2.17 3.23 11.69
N MET A 315 1.43 3.57 12.76
CA MET A 315 1.95 3.53 14.14
C MET A 315 2.03 2.11 14.73
N VAL A 316 1.15 1.18 14.34
CA VAL A 316 0.96 -0.09 15.08
C VAL A 316 1.38 -1.35 14.33
N THR A 317 1.56 -1.28 13.00
CA THR A 317 1.89 -2.47 12.20
C THR A 317 3.38 -2.64 11.91
N GLY A 318 4.22 -1.74 12.41
CA GLY A 318 5.68 -1.84 12.30
C GLY A 318 6.26 -1.40 10.96
N ASN A 319 5.42 -1.12 9.96
CA ASN A 319 5.78 -0.47 8.69
C ASN A 319 6.90 -1.17 7.90
N ALA A 320 7.03 -2.49 8.03
CA ALA A 320 8.02 -3.28 7.28
C ALA A 320 7.50 -3.68 5.89
N ALA A 321 8.23 -3.32 4.84
CA ALA A 321 7.88 -3.65 3.44
C ALA A 321 8.35 -5.06 3.04
N VAL A 322 7.96 -6.07 3.82
CA VAL A 322 8.25 -7.48 3.59
C VAL A 322 6.98 -8.23 3.22
N ILE A 323 7.08 -9.31 2.44
CA ILE A 323 5.91 -10.14 2.12
C ILE A 323 5.52 -10.89 3.39
N PRO A 324 4.34 -10.63 3.96
CA PRO A 324 3.94 -11.29 5.19
C PRO A 324 3.55 -12.75 4.92
N THR A 325 4.03 -13.64 5.78
CA THR A 325 3.63 -15.04 5.83
C THR A 325 2.61 -15.30 6.94
N SER A 326 2.57 -14.42 7.95
CA SER A 326 1.67 -14.49 9.09
C SER A 326 1.14 -13.12 9.49
N ILE A 327 -0.05 -13.08 10.12
CA ILE A 327 -0.64 -11.85 10.67
C ILE A 327 0.11 -11.31 11.89
N LEU A 328 0.95 -12.14 12.51
CA LEU A 328 1.80 -11.77 13.65
C LEU A 328 3.14 -11.16 13.22
N GLU A 329 3.34 -10.91 11.93
CA GLU A 329 4.53 -10.23 11.42
C GLU A 329 4.26 -8.73 11.22
N PRO A 330 5.30 -7.88 11.29
CA PRO A 330 5.20 -6.50 10.87
C PRO A 330 4.78 -6.39 9.41
N MET A 331 3.89 -5.45 9.12
CA MET A 331 3.31 -5.24 7.79
C MET A 331 3.31 -3.76 7.44
N ARG A 332 3.51 -3.48 6.15
CA ARG A 332 3.35 -2.15 5.57
C ARG A 332 2.16 -2.13 4.62
N THR A 333 1.29 -1.13 4.76
CA THR A 333 0.12 -0.96 3.89
C THR A 333 0.35 0.13 2.85
N ILE A 334 -0.45 0.12 1.79
CA ILE A 334 -0.41 1.13 0.73
C ILE A 334 -0.70 2.54 1.29
N PRO A 335 -1.78 2.79 2.06
CA PRO A 335 -2.04 4.12 2.60
C PRO A 335 -0.89 4.63 3.48
N ALA A 336 -0.33 3.77 4.34
CA ALA A 336 0.81 4.11 5.19
C ALA A 336 2.06 4.45 4.37
N THR A 337 2.30 3.73 3.28
CA THR A 337 3.43 4.01 2.36
C THR A 337 3.27 5.36 1.69
N ILE A 338 2.08 5.64 1.13
CA ILE A 338 1.80 6.92 0.47
C ILE A 338 2.00 8.08 1.45
N ALA A 339 1.45 7.98 2.66
CA ALA A 339 1.58 9.07 3.64
C ALA A 339 3.00 9.27 4.16
N ALA A 340 3.77 8.19 4.34
CA ALA A 340 5.14 8.28 4.81
C ALA A 340 6.09 8.83 3.74
N GLU A 341 5.91 8.48 2.47
CA GLU A 341 6.92 8.72 1.43
C GLU A 341 6.57 9.89 0.49
N LEU A 342 5.30 10.26 0.34
CA LEU A 342 4.90 11.27 -0.67
C LEU A 342 5.47 12.66 -0.39
N GLY A 343 5.68 13.01 0.88
CA GLY A 343 6.27 14.29 1.26
C GLY A 343 7.77 14.39 1.00
N GLU A 344 8.45 13.25 0.84
CA GLU A 344 9.91 13.18 0.62
C GLU A 344 10.26 12.93 -0.85
N ALA A 345 9.30 12.49 -1.65
CA ALA A 345 9.50 12.16 -3.06
C ALA A 345 9.64 13.43 -3.93
N PRO A 346 10.69 13.56 -4.76
CA PRO A 346 10.83 14.67 -5.71
C PRO A 346 9.69 14.71 -6.72
N ASP A 347 9.11 15.89 -6.93
CA ASP A 347 7.98 16.06 -7.86
C ASP A 347 8.35 15.62 -9.29
N GLY A 348 7.46 14.85 -9.92
CA GLY A 348 7.67 14.30 -11.27
C GLY A 348 8.70 13.16 -11.37
N GLY A 349 9.39 12.82 -10.29
CA GLY A 349 10.38 11.74 -10.22
C GLY A 349 9.77 10.34 -10.29
N LEU A 350 10.61 9.31 -10.39
CA LEU A 350 10.19 7.91 -10.44
C LEU A 350 9.42 7.49 -9.18
N HIS A 351 9.96 7.79 -8.00
CA HIS A 351 9.34 7.45 -6.71
C HIS A 351 7.97 8.12 -6.55
N TYR A 352 7.87 9.41 -6.87
CA TYR A 352 6.60 10.15 -6.86
C TYR A 352 5.53 9.45 -7.70
N LYS A 353 5.83 9.14 -8.97
CA LYS A 353 4.90 8.43 -9.86
C LYS A 353 4.54 7.03 -9.36
N ALA A 354 5.48 6.33 -8.73
CA ALA A 354 5.22 5.03 -8.11
C ALA A 354 4.19 5.12 -6.96
N LEU A 355 4.23 6.18 -6.15
CA LEU A 355 3.24 6.41 -5.09
C LEU A 355 1.84 6.70 -5.65
N PHE A 356 1.75 7.44 -6.77
CA PHE A 356 0.47 7.60 -7.48
C PHE A 356 -0.05 6.28 -8.06
N ALA A 357 0.85 5.42 -8.55
CA ALA A 357 0.49 4.08 -9.00
C ALA A 357 -0.05 3.21 -7.84
N LEU A 358 0.52 3.31 -6.63
CA LEU A 358 -0.05 2.69 -5.44
C LEU A 358 -1.47 3.20 -5.13
N GLY A 359 -1.71 4.50 -5.28
CA GLY A 359 -3.05 5.08 -5.14
C GLY A 359 -4.04 4.53 -6.18
N CYS A 360 -3.61 4.33 -7.43
CA CYS A 360 -4.43 3.65 -8.46
C CYS A 360 -4.77 2.22 -8.06
N ILE A 361 -3.80 1.48 -7.51
CA ILE A 361 -3.99 0.11 -7.03
C ILE A 361 -5.01 0.09 -5.89
N LEU A 362 -4.88 0.97 -4.90
CA LEU A 362 -5.82 1.09 -3.79
C LEU A 362 -7.23 1.42 -4.28
N PHE A 363 -7.36 2.32 -5.25
CA PHE A 363 -8.64 2.64 -5.89
C PHE A 363 -9.26 1.41 -6.57
N ILE A 364 -8.48 0.63 -7.33
CA ILE A 364 -8.97 -0.59 -7.98
C ILE A 364 -9.37 -1.64 -6.93
N ILE A 365 -8.57 -1.85 -5.89
CA ILE A 365 -8.87 -2.80 -4.80
C ILE A 365 -10.20 -2.42 -4.12
N THR A 366 -10.35 -1.16 -3.74
CA THR A 366 -11.58 -0.67 -3.09
C THR A 366 -12.79 -0.79 -4.02
N LEU A 367 -12.66 -0.45 -5.31
CA LEU A 367 -13.71 -0.63 -6.30
C LEU A 367 -14.14 -2.09 -6.42
N VAL A 368 -13.19 -3.02 -6.58
CA VAL A 368 -13.47 -4.45 -6.72
C VAL A 368 -14.17 -4.99 -5.47
N ILE A 369 -13.70 -4.63 -4.28
CA ILE A 369 -14.32 -5.05 -3.02
C ILE A 369 -15.74 -4.50 -2.90
N ASN A 370 -15.96 -3.23 -3.23
CA ASN A 370 -17.29 -2.62 -3.22
C ASN A 370 -18.24 -3.32 -4.20
N LEU A 371 -17.78 -3.64 -5.41
CA LEU A 371 -18.56 -4.38 -6.41
C LEU A 371 -18.91 -5.79 -5.92
N ILE A 372 -17.98 -6.49 -5.27
CA ILE A 372 -18.23 -7.82 -4.69
C ILE A 372 -19.32 -7.74 -3.62
N VAL A 373 -19.22 -6.77 -2.69
CA VAL A 373 -20.21 -6.62 -1.62
C VAL A 373 -21.59 -6.27 -2.18
N GLU A 374 -21.65 -5.36 -3.15
CA GLU A 374 -22.91 -4.98 -3.81
C GLU A 374 -23.52 -6.15 -4.58
N PHE A 375 -22.71 -6.94 -5.29
CA PHE A 375 -23.18 -8.12 -6.02
C PHE A 375 -23.78 -9.18 -5.07
N ILE A 376 -23.13 -9.45 -3.94
CA ILE A 376 -23.62 -10.37 -2.90
C ILE A 376 -24.93 -9.86 -2.29
N SER A 377 -25.04 -8.54 -2.08
CA SER A 377 -26.24 -7.88 -1.56
C SER A 377 -27.42 -7.96 -2.55
N GLY A 378 -27.19 -7.58 -3.81
CA GLY A 378 -28.19 -7.53 -4.87
C GLY A 378 -28.74 -8.91 -5.25
N SER A 379 -27.91 -9.95 -5.24
CA SER A 379 -28.34 -11.33 -5.52
C SER A 379 -29.40 -11.84 -4.53
N LYS A 380 -29.36 -11.40 -3.27
CA LYS A 380 -30.39 -11.75 -2.26
C LYS A 380 -31.73 -11.04 -2.48
N LYS A 381 -31.74 -9.89 -3.14
CA LYS A 381 -32.96 -9.13 -3.48
C LYS A 381 -33.75 -9.79 -4.62
N ASN A 382 -33.06 -10.27 -5.66
CA ASN A 382 -33.71 -10.86 -6.85
C ASN A 382 -34.19 -12.31 -6.67
N ARG A 383 -33.70 -13.05 -5.68
CA ARG A 383 -34.14 -14.45 -5.42
C ARG A 383 -35.45 -14.58 -4.65
N ARG A 384 -36.10 -13.46 -4.27
CA ARG A 384 -37.22 -13.43 -3.32
C ARG A 384 -38.39 -12.54 -3.75
N VAL A 385 -38.41 -12.12 -5.02
CA VAL A 385 -39.59 -11.58 -5.70
C VAL A 385 -40.28 -12.71 -6.42
#